data_AF-A0A0W8G3A3-F1
#
_entry.id   AF-A0A0W8G3A3-F1
#
_cell.length_a   1.000
_cell.length_b   1.000
_cell.length_c   1.000
_cell.angle_alpha   90.00
_cell.angle_beta   90.00
_cell.angle_gamma   90.00
#
_symmetry.space_group_name_H-M   'P 1'
#
loop_
_entity.id
_entity.type
_entity.pdbx_description
1 polymer ?
#
loop_
_entity_poly.entity_id
_entity_poly.type
_entity_poly.pdbx_seq_one_letter_code
_entity_poly.pdbx_strand_id
1 'polypeptide(L)'
;MESMDDEIMTMFVEDTREHLGDIEACLMDMEHDGADIDEELVNKVFRAAHSIKGGAGFLNLQNTRDLGHKLENVLHMIRSREIAPDTRVINLLLGGFDRLRGLVELGPAGDAEDISGLLAELSGLAVEHLPEEKKADLARTADIALPDGRVLFTQDRLSLEQAVTGGKMLYLVEYDLIHDVHARKKTPLDIFAAMEASGLVLDCRMDLAAVGDLDAPPANSIPLYVLFATIVEPDVVSYLFALDERRITPVDVASLLAGDAPAQAPAASPGAAPPPSPGVQAASDREPADPGERAGPFRLHHAPDHTRLACAPDLAGDELTGAAQALAQALAVCLDRGVDVRLDFPPQAEPGLDGLLALVSAARTFAARGLSLAHAAGVPAGLSAQAVRAGFTPRALAEAGVDGGLFGVA
;
A
#
# COMPACT_ATOMS: atom_id res chain seq x y z
N MET A 1 35.77 -6.15 -16.26
CA MET A 1 35.26 -5.53 -15.03
C MET A 1 33.82 -5.24 -15.39
N GLU A 2 32.91 -6.12 -14.99
CA GLU A 2 31.47 -5.86 -15.17
C GLU A 2 31.17 -4.51 -14.53
N SER A 3 30.41 -3.67 -15.25
CA SER A 3 29.99 -2.40 -14.67
C SER A 3 29.00 -2.69 -13.54
N MET A 4 28.91 -1.81 -12.54
CA MET A 4 27.94 -1.95 -11.45
C MET A 4 26.51 -2.09 -11.99
N ASP A 5 26.23 -1.49 -13.15
CA ASP A 5 24.95 -1.59 -13.84
C ASP A 5 24.66 -3.01 -14.36
N ASP A 6 25.70 -3.74 -14.83
CA ASP A 6 25.56 -5.13 -15.31
C ASP A 6 25.27 -6.11 -14.15
N GLU A 7 25.87 -5.88 -12.98
CA GLU A 7 25.64 -6.70 -11.78
C GLU A 7 24.21 -6.51 -11.25
N ILE A 8 23.74 -5.28 -11.14
CA ILE A 8 22.36 -4.98 -10.71
C ILE A 8 21.36 -5.53 -11.72
N MET A 9 21.64 -5.41 -13.03
CA MET A 9 20.78 -5.99 -14.06
C MET A 9 20.71 -7.52 -13.95
N THR A 10 21.84 -8.17 -13.70
CA THR A 10 21.89 -9.63 -13.52
C THR A 10 21.05 -10.08 -12.33
N MET A 11 21.18 -9.39 -11.19
CA MET A 11 20.35 -9.64 -10.01
C MET A 11 18.85 -9.45 -10.32
N PHE A 12 18.48 -8.37 -11.01
CA PHE A 12 17.08 -8.13 -11.38
C PHE A 12 16.50 -9.23 -12.29
N VAL A 13 17.29 -9.75 -13.22
CA VAL A 13 16.90 -10.88 -14.08
C VAL A 13 16.70 -12.14 -13.24
N GLU A 14 17.58 -12.41 -12.27
CA GLU A 14 17.46 -13.56 -11.37
C GLU A 14 16.22 -13.45 -10.46
N ASP A 15 16.00 -12.29 -9.83
CA ASP A 15 14.82 -12.02 -8.99
C ASP A 15 13.53 -12.16 -9.78
N THR A 16 13.50 -11.63 -11.01
CA THR A 16 12.34 -11.77 -11.92
C THR A 16 12.06 -13.24 -12.23
N ARG A 17 13.09 -14.05 -12.49
CA ARG A 17 12.92 -15.48 -12.76
C ARG A 17 12.35 -16.22 -11.56
N GLU A 18 12.75 -15.84 -10.34
CA GLU A 18 12.17 -16.39 -9.11
C GLU A 18 10.69 -16.00 -8.98
N HIS A 19 10.36 -14.73 -9.17
CA HIS A 19 8.97 -14.26 -9.15
C HIS A 19 8.08 -14.96 -10.18
N LEU A 20 8.62 -15.25 -11.38
CA LEU A 20 7.88 -15.88 -12.47
C LEU A 20 7.86 -17.42 -12.42
N GLY A 21 8.63 -18.05 -11.54
CA GLY A 21 8.83 -19.52 -11.55
C GLY A 21 7.54 -20.33 -11.46
N ASP A 22 6.57 -19.87 -10.65
CA ASP A 22 5.28 -20.55 -10.45
C ASP A 22 4.11 -19.81 -11.13
N ILE A 23 4.35 -18.74 -11.89
CA ILE A 23 3.29 -17.84 -12.34
C ILE A 23 2.29 -18.55 -13.24
N GLU A 24 2.77 -19.42 -14.13
CA GLU A 24 1.94 -20.19 -15.06
C GLU A 24 1.00 -21.13 -14.30
N ALA A 25 1.52 -21.90 -13.34
CA ALA A 25 0.72 -22.80 -12.52
C ALA A 25 -0.36 -22.02 -11.74
N CYS A 26 0.03 -20.89 -11.14
CA CYS A 26 -0.92 -20.05 -10.41
C CYS A 26 -2.04 -19.52 -11.32
N LEU A 27 -1.72 -19.09 -12.53
CA LEU A 27 -2.70 -18.60 -13.50
C LEU A 27 -3.65 -19.71 -13.99
N MET A 28 -3.14 -20.93 -14.18
CA MET A 28 -3.96 -22.09 -14.54
C MET A 28 -4.92 -22.48 -13.41
N ASP A 29 -4.46 -22.44 -12.15
CA ASP A 29 -5.31 -22.66 -10.99
C ASP A 29 -6.38 -21.56 -10.87
N MET A 30 -6.02 -20.29 -11.17
CA MET A 30 -6.98 -19.20 -11.25
C MET A 30 -8.05 -19.45 -12.32
N GLU A 31 -7.67 -19.96 -13.50
CA GLU A 31 -8.62 -20.33 -14.56
C GLU A 31 -9.58 -21.43 -14.10
N HIS A 32 -9.04 -22.44 -13.42
CA HIS A 32 -9.78 -23.60 -12.96
C HIS A 32 -10.88 -23.21 -11.97
N ASP A 33 -10.53 -22.37 -10.99
CA ASP A 33 -11.46 -21.95 -9.94
C ASP A 33 -12.42 -20.85 -10.42
N GLY A 34 -12.04 -20.08 -11.44
CA GLY A 34 -12.90 -19.10 -12.10
C GLY A 34 -13.49 -18.05 -11.14
N ALA A 35 -14.81 -18.00 -11.01
CA ALA A 35 -15.47 -17.02 -10.13
C ALA A 35 -15.25 -17.30 -8.64
N ASP A 36 -14.86 -18.52 -8.26
CA ASP A 36 -14.66 -18.98 -6.89
C ASP A 36 -13.18 -19.01 -6.48
N ILE A 37 -12.29 -18.37 -7.27
CA ILE A 37 -10.85 -18.29 -7.02
C ILE A 37 -10.48 -17.93 -5.59
N ASP A 38 -9.39 -18.52 -5.12
CA ASP A 38 -8.72 -18.09 -3.89
C ASP A 38 -8.05 -16.72 -4.11
N GLU A 39 -8.36 -15.75 -3.26
CA GLU A 39 -7.78 -14.41 -3.31
C GLU A 39 -6.27 -14.44 -3.03
N GLU A 40 -5.79 -15.38 -2.20
CA GLU A 40 -4.35 -15.52 -1.92
C GLU A 40 -3.56 -15.89 -3.17
N LEU A 41 -4.16 -16.66 -4.08
CA LEU A 41 -3.55 -17.02 -5.36
C LEU A 41 -3.37 -15.78 -6.23
N VAL A 42 -4.41 -14.93 -6.33
CA VAL A 42 -4.34 -13.65 -7.03
C VAL A 42 -3.30 -12.73 -6.39
N ASN A 43 -3.26 -12.66 -5.06
CA ASN A 43 -2.29 -11.86 -4.31
C ASN A 43 -0.84 -12.30 -4.55
N LYS A 44 -0.58 -13.61 -4.68
CA LYS A 44 0.75 -14.14 -5.05
C LYS A 44 1.17 -13.62 -6.43
N VAL A 45 0.32 -13.76 -7.44
CA VAL A 45 0.59 -13.32 -8.82
C VAL A 45 0.71 -11.79 -8.91
N PHE A 46 -0.15 -11.07 -8.21
CA PHE A 46 -0.10 -9.60 -8.12
C PHE A 46 1.22 -9.10 -7.51
N ARG A 47 1.68 -9.69 -6.41
CA ARG A 47 2.97 -9.32 -5.78
C ARG A 47 4.16 -9.55 -6.71
N ALA A 48 4.14 -10.62 -7.50
CA ALA A 48 5.18 -10.87 -8.51
C ALA A 48 5.21 -9.75 -9.57
N ALA A 49 4.06 -9.40 -10.15
CA ALA A 49 3.95 -8.30 -11.12
C ALA A 49 4.38 -6.94 -10.50
N HIS A 50 3.97 -6.67 -9.25
CA HIS A 50 4.32 -5.46 -8.51
C HIS A 50 5.82 -5.30 -8.34
N SER A 51 6.48 -6.36 -7.87
CA SER A 51 7.92 -6.37 -7.60
C SER A 51 8.72 -6.17 -8.89
N ILE A 52 8.31 -6.84 -9.98
CA ILE A 52 8.95 -6.69 -11.30
C ILE A 52 8.77 -5.28 -11.85
N LYS A 53 7.57 -4.69 -11.74
CA LYS A 53 7.32 -3.30 -12.14
C LYS A 53 8.20 -2.33 -11.33
N GLY A 54 8.29 -2.52 -10.01
CA GLY A 54 9.12 -1.72 -9.12
C GLY A 54 10.60 -1.75 -9.54
N GLY A 55 11.16 -2.94 -9.72
CA GLY A 55 12.54 -3.12 -10.19
C GLY A 55 12.78 -2.54 -11.59
N ALA A 56 11.81 -2.67 -12.51
CA ALA A 56 11.88 -2.06 -13.84
C ALA A 56 11.87 -0.53 -13.78
N GLY A 57 11.06 0.08 -12.91
CA GLY A 57 11.07 1.53 -12.67
C GLY A 57 12.40 2.01 -12.09
N PHE A 58 12.97 1.26 -11.14
CA PHE A 58 14.29 1.55 -10.57
C PHE A 58 15.39 1.53 -11.64
N LEU A 59 15.37 0.54 -12.53
CA LEU A 59 16.32 0.39 -13.63
C LEU A 59 15.98 1.20 -14.89
N ASN A 60 14.94 2.03 -14.85
CA ASN A 60 14.43 2.81 -15.97
C ASN A 60 14.04 1.99 -17.22
N LEU A 61 13.66 0.72 -17.07
CA LEU A 61 13.20 -0.17 -18.16
C LEU A 61 11.73 0.11 -18.49
N GLN A 62 11.48 1.03 -19.43
CA GLN A 62 10.14 1.59 -19.66
C GLN A 62 9.13 0.53 -20.11
N ASN A 63 9.46 -0.26 -21.14
CA ASN A 63 8.55 -1.26 -21.67
C ASN A 63 8.21 -2.34 -20.63
N THR A 64 9.18 -2.75 -19.83
CA THR A 64 8.97 -3.71 -18.73
C THR A 64 8.05 -3.11 -17.65
N ARG A 65 8.30 -1.86 -17.24
CA ARG A 65 7.47 -1.14 -16.27
C ARG A 65 6.03 -1.01 -16.76
N ASP A 66 5.84 -0.53 -17.99
CA ASP A 66 4.52 -0.30 -18.57
C ASP A 66 3.72 -1.60 -18.73
N LEU A 67 4.37 -2.68 -19.17
CA LEU A 67 3.72 -4.00 -19.25
C LEU A 67 3.36 -4.55 -17.87
N GLY A 68 4.29 -4.44 -16.90
CA GLY A 68 4.04 -4.83 -15.50
C GLY A 68 2.83 -4.11 -14.92
N HIS A 69 2.72 -2.79 -15.17
CA HIS A 69 1.57 -2.00 -14.72
C HIS A 69 0.25 -2.46 -15.36
N LYS A 70 0.21 -2.76 -16.67
CA LYS A 70 -1.02 -3.28 -17.30
C LYS A 70 -1.41 -4.66 -16.77
N LEU A 71 -0.45 -5.53 -16.48
CA LEU A 71 -0.69 -6.82 -15.84
C LEU A 71 -1.28 -6.65 -14.44
N GLU A 72 -0.70 -5.76 -13.62
CA GLU A 72 -1.23 -5.43 -12.30
C GLU A 72 -2.67 -4.94 -12.35
N ASN A 73 -3.02 -4.09 -13.31
CA ASN A 73 -4.39 -3.57 -13.43
C ASN A 73 -5.40 -4.70 -13.68
N VAL A 74 -5.09 -5.65 -14.57
CA VAL A 74 -5.96 -6.81 -14.80
C VAL A 74 -6.05 -7.70 -13.55
N LEU A 75 -4.92 -7.98 -12.89
CA LEU A 75 -4.88 -8.77 -11.66
C LEU A 75 -5.64 -8.10 -10.51
N HIS A 76 -5.59 -6.77 -10.42
CA HIS A 76 -6.37 -6.01 -9.45
C HIS A 76 -7.87 -6.20 -9.67
N MET A 77 -8.33 -6.16 -10.93
CA MET A 77 -9.74 -6.37 -11.25
C MET A 77 -10.17 -7.79 -10.91
N ILE A 78 -9.32 -8.80 -11.14
CA ILE A 78 -9.59 -10.17 -10.73
C ILE A 78 -9.72 -10.26 -9.20
N ARG A 79 -8.76 -9.66 -8.48
CA ARG A 79 -8.76 -9.61 -7.01
C ARG A 79 -10.03 -8.94 -6.46
N SER A 80 -10.48 -7.88 -7.12
CA SER A 80 -11.67 -7.12 -6.75
C SER A 80 -12.99 -7.77 -7.21
N ARG A 81 -12.93 -8.96 -7.83
CA ARG A 81 -14.07 -9.68 -8.43
C ARG A 81 -14.80 -8.87 -9.51
N GLU A 82 -14.14 -7.90 -10.13
CA GLU A 82 -14.68 -7.11 -11.25
C GLU A 82 -14.60 -7.88 -12.58
N ILE A 83 -13.63 -8.78 -12.71
CA ILE A 83 -13.48 -9.70 -13.86
C ILE A 83 -13.23 -11.13 -13.36
N ALA A 84 -13.90 -12.11 -13.97
CA ALA A 84 -13.62 -13.51 -13.72
C ALA A 84 -12.42 -13.97 -14.57
N PRO A 85 -11.47 -14.74 -14.02
CA PRO A 85 -10.33 -15.26 -14.76
C PRO A 85 -10.74 -16.43 -15.67
N ASP A 86 -11.42 -16.11 -16.78
CA ASP A 86 -11.73 -17.09 -17.81
C ASP A 86 -10.52 -17.37 -18.72
N THR A 87 -10.69 -18.33 -19.64
CA THR A 87 -9.67 -18.70 -20.62
C THR A 87 -9.12 -17.52 -21.43
N ARG A 88 -9.93 -16.50 -21.75
CA ARG A 88 -9.45 -15.34 -22.49
C ARG A 88 -8.54 -14.47 -21.61
N VAL A 89 -8.97 -14.21 -20.37
CA VAL A 89 -8.21 -13.42 -19.39
C VAL A 89 -6.88 -14.08 -19.07
N ILE A 90 -6.90 -15.38 -18.77
CA ILE A 90 -5.70 -16.13 -18.37
C ILE A 90 -4.71 -16.26 -19.52
N ASN A 91 -5.16 -16.53 -20.75
CA ASN A 91 -4.26 -16.55 -21.91
C ASN A 91 -3.57 -15.20 -22.15
N LEU A 92 -4.28 -14.09 -21.93
CA LEU A 92 -3.69 -12.76 -22.07
C LEU A 92 -2.67 -12.46 -20.97
N LEU A 93 -2.93 -12.87 -19.73
CA LEU A 93 -1.97 -12.76 -18.62
C LEU A 93 -0.74 -13.62 -18.86
N LEU A 94 -0.89 -14.88 -19.31
CA LEU A 94 0.22 -15.77 -19.66
C LEU A 94 1.10 -15.15 -20.74
N GLY A 95 0.50 -14.71 -21.85
CA GLY A 95 1.24 -14.04 -22.93
C GLY A 95 1.92 -12.75 -22.46
N GLY A 96 1.30 -12.01 -21.55
CA GLY A 96 1.88 -10.82 -20.93
C GLY A 96 3.08 -11.14 -20.04
N PHE A 97 3.01 -12.14 -19.17
CA PHE A 97 4.14 -12.56 -18.35
C PHE A 97 5.28 -13.17 -19.17
N ASP A 98 4.97 -13.91 -20.24
CA ASP A 98 5.97 -14.40 -21.19
C ASP A 98 6.72 -13.25 -21.87
N ARG A 99 5.98 -12.22 -22.31
CA ARG A 99 6.59 -11.02 -22.90
C ARG A 99 7.37 -10.22 -21.87
N LEU A 100 6.86 -10.10 -20.64
CA LEU A 100 7.55 -9.45 -19.53
C LEU A 100 8.90 -10.10 -19.24
N ARG A 101 8.94 -11.44 -19.16
CA ARG A 101 10.18 -12.21 -19.01
C ARG A 101 11.18 -11.88 -20.13
N GLY A 102 10.71 -11.87 -21.38
CA GLY A 102 11.55 -11.55 -22.53
C GLY A 102 12.12 -10.12 -22.49
N LEU A 103 11.32 -9.14 -22.08
CA LEU A 103 11.78 -7.75 -21.93
C LEU A 103 12.82 -7.60 -20.82
N VAL A 104 12.63 -8.29 -19.69
CA VAL A 104 13.60 -8.31 -18.58
C VAL A 104 14.93 -8.90 -19.04
N GLU A 105 14.91 -10.01 -19.79
CA GLU A 105 16.13 -10.62 -20.32
C GLU A 105 16.88 -9.74 -21.34
N LEU A 106 16.16 -8.87 -22.05
CA LEU A 106 16.74 -7.89 -22.97
C LEU A 106 17.28 -6.64 -22.23
N GLY A 107 16.87 -6.42 -20.99
CA GLY A 107 17.22 -5.22 -20.22
C GLY A 107 16.90 -3.94 -21.01
N PRO A 108 17.85 -2.98 -21.10
CA PRO A 108 17.62 -1.72 -21.83
C PRO A 108 17.30 -1.88 -23.32
N ALA A 109 17.72 -2.98 -23.95
CA ALA A 109 17.40 -3.23 -25.36
C ALA A 109 15.90 -3.55 -25.56
N GLY A 110 15.20 -3.98 -24.50
CA GLY A 110 13.77 -4.26 -24.51
C GLY A 110 12.91 -3.02 -24.78
N ASP A 111 13.42 -1.80 -24.52
CA ASP A 111 12.69 -0.56 -24.79
C ASP A 111 12.57 -0.22 -26.29
N ALA A 112 13.35 -0.89 -27.14
CA ALA A 112 13.22 -0.78 -28.60
C ALA A 112 12.12 -1.68 -29.18
N GLU A 113 11.60 -2.63 -28.39
CA GLU A 113 10.58 -3.57 -28.83
C GLU A 113 9.21 -2.89 -28.92
N ASP A 114 8.41 -3.27 -29.92
CA ASP A 114 7.01 -2.85 -29.98
C ASP A 114 6.16 -3.77 -29.09
N ILE A 115 5.52 -3.18 -28.10
CA ILE A 115 4.55 -3.84 -27.21
C ILE A 115 3.17 -3.15 -27.23
N SER A 116 2.99 -2.15 -28.11
CA SER A 116 1.79 -1.30 -28.13
C SER A 116 0.50 -2.10 -28.33
N GLY A 117 0.53 -3.14 -29.17
CA GLY A 117 -0.60 -4.05 -29.37
C GLY A 117 -1.01 -4.79 -28.10
N LEU A 118 -0.05 -5.38 -27.39
CA LEU A 118 -0.30 -6.10 -26.14
C LEU A 118 -0.80 -5.17 -25.03
N LEU A 119 -0.22 -3.97 -24.90
CA LEU A 119 -0.69 -2.96 -23.95
C LEU A 119 -2.14 -2.54 -24.24
N ALA A 120 -2.50 -2.40 -25.52
CA ALA A 120 -3.85 -2.09 -25.96
C ALA A 120 -4.83 -3.24 -25.67
N GLU A 121 -4.42 -4.50 -25.86
CA GLU A 121 -5.24 -5.67 -25.53
C GLU A 121 -5.52 -5.77 -24.02
N LEU A 122 -4.48 -5.65 -23.18
CA LEU A 122 -4.62 -5.65 -21.71
C LEU A 122 -5.50 -4.49 -21.21
N SER A 123 -5.28 -3.29 -21.76
CA SER A 123 -6.09 -2.12 -21.41
C SER A 123 -7.54 -2.29 -21.90
N GLY A 124 -7.74 -2.84 -23.10
CA GLY A 124 -9.05 -3.12 -23.66
C GLY A 124 -9.86 -4.11 -22.82
N LEU A 125 -9.20 -5.15 -22.30
CA LEU A 125 -9.80 -6.09 -21.37
C LEU A 125 -10.27 -5.39 -20.09
N ALA A 126 -9.44 -4.53 -19.50
CA ALA A 126 -9.81 -3.76 -18.32
C ALA A 126 -11.01 -2.83 -18.60
N VAL A 127 -11.01 -2.13 -19.74
CA VAL A 127 -12.13 -1.25 -20.13
C VAL A 127 -13.43 -2.03 -20.37
N GLU A 128 -13.36 -3.25 -20.92
CA GLU A 128 -14.56 -4.06 -21.19
C GLU A 128 -15.35 -4.39 -19.91
N HIS A 129 -14.63 -4.67 -18.82
CA HIS A 129 -15.20 -5.16 -17.56
C HIS A 129 -15.45 -4.08 -16.50
N LEU A 130 -14.91 -2.86 -16.68
CA LEU A 130 -15.21 -1.74 -15.78
C LEU A 130 -16.63 -1.18 -15.99
N PRO A 131 -17.32 -0.71 -14.94
CA PRO A 131 -18.52 0.11 -15.09
C PRO A 131 -18.23 1.35 -15.95
N GLU A 132 -19.20 1.82 -16.74
CA GLU A 132 -19.04 3.00 -17.63
C GLU A 132 -18.46 4.24 -16.89
N GLU A 133 -18.81 4.40 -15.61
CA GLU A 133 -18.28 5.46 -14.75
C GLU A 133 -16.76 5.38 -14.57
N LYS A 134 -16.20 4.17 -14.38
CA LYS A 134 -14.75 3.94 -14.20
C LYS A 134 -13.97 3.81 -15.51
N LYS A 135 -14.62 3.54 -16.64
CA LYS A 135 -13.95 3.44 -17.95
C LYS A 135 -13.26 4.74 -18.35
N ALA A 136 -13.88 5.87 -18.02
CA ALA A 136 -13.31 7.19 -18.26
C ALA A 136 -12.04 7.44 -17.41
N ASP A 137 -11.96 6.84 -16.22
CA ASP A 137 -10.84 7.04 -15.30
C ASP A 137 -9.59 6.26 -15.70
N LEU A 138 -9.74 5.04 -16.23
CA LEU A 138 -8.60 4.27 -16.74
C LEU A 138 -7.93 4.95 -17.96
N ALA A 139 -8.71 5.67 -18.77
CA ALA A 139 -8.21 6.38 -19.95
C ALA A 139 -7.59 7.74 -19.63
N ARG A 140 -7.86 8.30 -18.46
CA ARG A 140 -7.37 9.60 -18.03
C ARG A 140 -6.12 9.42 -17.18
N THR A 141 -5.09 10.17 -17.49
CA THR A 141 -3.83 10.18 -16.76
C THR A 141 -3.61 11.52 -16.06
N ALA A 142 -2.93 11.50 -14.93
CA ALA A 142 -2.48 12.68 -14.22
C ALA A 142 -0.96 12.67 -14.10
N ASP A 143 -0.36 13.83 -14.37
CA ASP A 143 1.07 14.05 -14.21
C ASP A 143 1.38 14.45 -12.77
N ILE A 144 2.38 13.79 -12.21
CA ILE A 144 2.88 14.04 -10.86
C ILE A 144 4.24 14.71 -11.01
N ALA A 145 4.28 15.97 -10.64
CA ALA A 145 5.44 16.84 -10.77
C ALA A 145 6.02 17.22 -9.42
N LEU A 146 7.32 17.50 -9.43
CA LEU A 146 8.00 18.18 -8.33
C LEU A 146 7.52 19.63 -8.18
N PRO A 147 7.77 20.29 -7.03
CA PRO A 147 7.46 21.71 -6.84
C PRO A 147 8.11 22.65 -7.87
N ASP A 148 9.17 22.21 -8.55
CA ASP A 148 9.85 22.95 -9.63
C ASP A 148 9.16 22.82 -11.00
N GLY A 149 8.09 22.02 -11.10
CA GLY A 149 7.31 21.77 -12.31
C GLY A 149 7.80 20.60 -13.18
N ARG A 150 8.87 19.90 -12.79
CA ARG A 150 9.35 18.73 -13.52
C ARG A 150 8.44 17.52 -13.26
N VAL A 151 7.83 17.00 -14.33
CA VAL A 151 7.00 15.78 -14.28
C VAL A 151 7.90 14.56 -14.10
N LEU A 152 7.66 13.79 -13.05
CA LEU A 152 8.41 12.56 -12.75
C LEU A 152 7.64 11.31 -13.14
N PHE A 153 6.34 11.30 -12.86
CA PHE A 153 5.45 10.16 -13.08
C PHE A 153 4.17 10.61 -13.78
N THR A 154 3.61 9.72 -14.58
CA THR A 154 2.27 9.86 -15.16
C THR A 154 1.49 8.61 -14.76
N GLN A 155 0.36 8.78 -14.08
CA GLN A 155 -0.43 7.68 -13.54
C GLN A 155 -1.87 7.77 -14.03
N ASP A 156 -2.52 6.65 -14.33
CA ASP A 156 -3.95 6.64 -14.58
C ASP A 156 -4.74 6.92 -13.29
N ARG A 157 -5.93 7.51 -13.43
CA ARG A 157 -6.74 7.93 -12.28
C ARG A 157 -7.17 6.74 -11.42
N LEU A 158 -7.46 5.59 -12.03
CA LEU A 158 -7.85 4.39 -11.30
C LEU A 158 -6.73 3.95 -10.34
N SER A 159 -5.48 3.93 -10.81
CA SER A 159 -4.31 3.62 -9.98
C SER A 159 -4.15 4.61 -8.83
N LEU A 160 -4.39 5.91 -9.06
CA LEU A 160 -4.34 6.93 -8.01
C LEU A 160 -5.45 6.77 -6.96
N GLU A 161 -6.67 6.51 -7.40
CA GLU A 161 -7.81 6.24 -6.51
C GLU A 161 -7.57 5.00 -5.64
N GLN A 162 -7.04 3.94 -6.25
CA GLN A 162 -6.65 2.72 -5.54
C GLN A 162 -5.52 2.99 -4.53
N ALA A 163 -4.53 3.80 -4.90
CA ALA A 163 -3.41 4.12 -4.03
C ALA A 163 -3.86 4.82 -2.74
N VAL A 164 -4.84 5.72 -2.82
CA VAL A 164 -5.36 6.46 -1.65
C VAL A 164 -6.48 5.73 -0.90
N THR A 165 -6.93 4.58 -1.41
CA THR A 165 -7.98 3.77 -0.76
C THR A 165 -7.52 3.30 0.63
N GLY A 166 -8.45 3.33 1.60
CA GLY A 166 -8.17 2.98 3.00
C GLY A 166 -7.50 4.11 3.79
N GLY A 167 -7.70 5.36 3.38
CA GLY A 167 -7.17 6.54 4.08
C GLY A 167 -5.68 6.79 3.87
N LYS A 168 -5.08 6.17 2.84
CA LYS A 168 -3.67 6.41 2.51
C LYS A 168 -3.51 7.78 1.88
N MET A 169 -2.42 8.44 2.24
CA MET A 169 -1.92 9.66 1.61
C MET A 169 -0.81 9.29 0.63
N LEU A 170 -0.74 10.01 -0.47
CA LEU A 170 0.27 9.81 -1.51
C LEU A 170 1.41 10.82 -1.34
N TYR A 171 2.64 10.33 -1.43
CA TYR A 171 3.86 11.10 -1.27
C TYR A 171 4.81 10.85 -2.43
N LEU A 172 5.51 11.90 -2.84
CA LEU A 172 6.71 11.82 -3.65
C LEU A 172 7.91 11.92 -2.70
N VAL A 173 8.64 10.81 -2.56
CA VAL A 173 9.79 10.67 -1.67
C VAL A 173 11.08 10.70 -2.49
N GLU A 174 12.01 11.57 -2.14
CA GLU A 174 13.32 11.70 -2.78
C GLU A 174 14.42 11.11 -1.88
N TYR A 175 15.13 10.12 -2.38
CA TYR A 175 16.34 9.56 -1.78
C TYR A 175 17.57 9.98 -2.58
N ASP A 176 18.71 10.16 -1.92
CA ASP A 176 20.01 10.17 -2.59
C ASP A 176 20.69 8.82 -2.36
N LEU A 177 20.87 8.02 -3.41
CA LEU A 177 21.44 6.67 -3.29
C LEU A 177 22.86 6.68 -2.72
N ILE A 178 23.62 7.76 -2.86
CA ILE A 178 24.97 7.85 -2.30
C ILE A 178 24.88 8.11 -0.79
N HIS A 179 24.13 9.13 -0.36
CA HIS A 179 24.17 9.63 1.01
C HIS A 179 23.16 8.97 1.95
N ASP A 180 21.99 8.57 1.46
CA ASP A 180 20.92 8.01 2.31
C ASP A 180 20.93 6.49 2.32
N VAL A 181 21.55 5.88 1.31
CA VAL A 181 21.50 4.44 1.07
C VAL A 181 22.88 3.85 1.29
N HIS A 182 23.80 4.13 0.36
CA HIS A 182 25.14 3.56 0.41
C HIS A 182 25.94 4.01 1.65
N ALA A 183 25.95 5.31 1.98
CA ALA A 183 26.64 5.80 3.18
C ALA A 183 26.07 5.26 4.50
N ARG A 184 24.80 4.82 4.48
CA ARG A 184 24.13 4.16 5.60
C ARG A 184 24.24 2.63 5.57
N LYS A 185 25.05 2.07 4.64
CA LYS A 185 25.24 0.62 4.41
C LYS A 185 23.93 -0.13 4.12
N LYS A 186 23.00 0.55 3.46
CA LYS A 186 21.78 -0.04 2.92
C LYS A 186 21.93 -0.24 1.41
N THR A 187 21.08 -1.08 0.86
CA THR A 187 20.85 -1.23 -0.58
C THR A 187 19.54 -0.54 -0.96
N PRO A 188 19.32 -0.21 -2.25
CA PRO A 188 18.02 0.27 -2.72
C PRO A 188 16.88 -0.70 -2.39
N LEU A 189 17.12 -2.01 -2.47
CA LEU A 189 16.15 -3.04 -2.10
C LEU A 189 15.71 -2.96 -0.63
N ASP A 190 16.63 -2.65 0.29
CA ASP A 190 16.28 -2.45 1.71
C ASP A 190 15.29 -1.28 1.91
N ILE A 191 15.36 -0.27 1.05
CA ILE A 191 14.42 0.87 1.08
C ILE A 191 13.05 0.41 0.63
N PHE A 192 12.98 -0.27 -0.52
CA PHE A 192 11.70 -0.77 -1.05
C PHE A 192 11.04 -1.72 -0.07
N ALA A 193 11.79 -2.66 0.51
CA ALA A 193 11.28 -3.55 1.55
C ALA A 193 10.72 -2.79 2.78
N ALA A 194 11.41 -1.73 3.23
CA ALA A 194 10.92 -0.90 4.34
C ALA A 194 9.68 -0.06 3.96
N MET A 195 9.60 0.43 2.72
CA MET A 195 8.44 1.16 2.21
C MET A 195 7.24 0.24 2.08
N GLU A 196 7.40 -0.93 1.46
CA GLU A 196 6.33 -1.92 1.29
C GLU A 196 5.84 -2.50 2.63
N ALA A 197 6.69 -2.54 3.66
CA ALA A 197 6.26 -2.92 5.01
C ALA A 197 5.27 -1.91 5.64
N SER A 198 5.25 -0.66 5.18
CA SER A 198 4.51 0.45 5.79
C SER A 198 3.54 1.17 4.84
N GLY A 199 3.43 0.71 3.59
CA GLY A 199 2.59 1.31 2.56
C GLY A 199 2.72 0.62 1.22
N LEU A 200 2.40 1.34 0.15
CA LEU A 200 2.39 0.86 -1.23
C LEU A 200 3.32 1.72 -2.07
N VAL A 201 4.29 1.10 -2.74
CA VAL A 201 5.12 1.78 -3.74
C VAL A 201 4.37 1.74 -5.06
N LEU A 202 3.81 2.87 -5.47
CA LEU A 202 3.05 2.93 -6.71
C LEU A 202 3.97 2.91 -7.93
N ASP A 203 5.09 3.63 -7.84
CA ASP A 203 6.09 3.75 -8.89
C ASP A 203 7.42 4.27 -8.34
N CYS A 204 8.51 4.10 -9.08
CA CYS A 204 9.79 4.71 -8.76
C CYS A 204 10.61 5.03 -10.01
N ARG A 205 11.53 5.99 -9.88
CA ARG A 205 12.36 6.47 -10.98
C ARG A 205 13.71 6.94 -10.47
N MET A 206 14.78 6.43 -11.07
CA MET A 206 16.15 6.88 -10.79
C MET A 206 16.58 7.93 -11.82
N ASP A 207 17.02 9.10 -11.34
CA ASP A 207 17.50 10.19 -12.21
C ASP A 207 19.02 10.13 -12.34
N LEU A 208 19.49 9.29 -13.27
CA LEU A 208 20.92 9.17 -13.61
C LEU A 208 21.48 10.42 -14.29
N ALA A 209 20.63 11.27 -14.90
CA ALA A 209 21.07 12.50 -15.55
C ALA A 209 21.59 13.54 -14.53
N ALA A 210 21.23 13.39 -13.26
CA ALA A 210 21.75 14.21 -12.18
C ALA A 210 23.26 14.00 -11.93
N VAL A 211 23.85 12.88 -12.38
CA VAL A 211 25.28 12.52 -12.14
C VAL A 211 26.25 13.42 -12.93
N GLY A 212 25.76 14.16 -13.92
CA GLY A 212 26.56 15.02 -14.80
C GLY A 212 27.33 14.23 -15.86
N ASP A 213 27.82 14.93 -16.89
CA ASP A 213 28.78 14.38 -17.84
C ASP A 213 30.23 14.61 -17.34
N LEU A 214 31.23 14.11 -18.06
CA LEU A 214 32.66 14.33 -17.74
C LEU A 214 33.06 15.82 -17.77
N ASP A 215 32.24 16.69 -18.36
CA ASP A 215 32.48 18.13 -18.51
C ASP A 215 31.79 18.96 -17.40
N ALA A 216 30.85 18.36 -16.67
CA ALA A 216 30.19 18.92 -15.50
C ALA A 216 30.98 18.64 -14.21
N PRO A 217 30.90 19.51 -13.18
CA PRO A 217 31.42 19.17 -11.87
C PRO A 217 30.77 17.86 -11.39
N PRO A 218 31.53 16.90 -10.84
CA PRO A 218 31.01 15.59 -10.47
C PRO A 218 29.84 15.77 -9.51
N ALA A 219 28.64 15.37 -9.95
CA ALA A 219 27.48 15.45 -9.10
C ALA A 219 27.54 14.27 -8.13
N ASN A 220 27.81 14.59 -6.87
CA ASN A 220 27.88 13.63 -5.78
C ASN A 220 26.48 13.29 -5.27
N SER A 221 25.51 13.02 -6.16
CA SER A 221 24.12 12.71 -5.79
C SER A 221 23.49 11.87 -6.89
N ILE A 222 22.79 10.80 -6.50
CA ILE A 222 21.98 9.98 -7.43
C ILE A 222 20.55 9.99 -6.88
N PRO A 223 19.68 10.90 -7.37
CA PRO A 223 18.31 10.99 -6.90
C PRO A 223 17.48 9.77 -7.33
N LEU A 224 16.84 9.13 -6.36
CA LEU A 224 15.78 8.15 -6.54
C LEU A 224 14.47 8.76 -6.06
N TYR A 225 13.50 8.88 -6.96
CA TYR A 225 12.16 9.32 -6.63
C TYR A 225 11.25 8.11 -6.49
N VAL A 226 10.46 8.08 -5.43
CA VAL A 226 9.49 7.01 -5.15
C VAL A 226 8.13 7.63 -4.92
N LEU A 227 7.14 7.17 -5.69
CA LEU A 227 5.74 7.51 -5.50
C LEU A 227 5.13 6.51 -4.53
N PHE A 228 4.82 6.95 -3.31
CA PHE A 228 4.54 6.08 -2.18
C PHE A 228 3.24 6.45 -1.48
N ALA A 229 2.35 5.48 -1.28
CA ALA A 229 1.09 5.66 -0.58
C ALA A 229 1.10 4.99 0.80
N THR A 230 0.79 5.73 1.86
CA THR A 230 0.75 5.20 3.23
C THR A 230 -0.30 5.91 4.07
N ILE A 231 -0.80 5.25 5.12
CA ILE A 231 -1.67 5.87 6.13
C ILE A 231 -0.89 6.80 7.08
N VAL A 232 0.45 6.83 6.99
CA VAL A 232 1.30 7.67 7.84
C VAL A 232 1.19 9.13 7.42
N GLU A 233 1.02 10.02 8.40
CA GLU A 233 0.85 11.46 8.19
C GLU A 233 2.17 12.16 7.76
N PRO A 234 2.09 13.34 7.09
CA PRO A 234 3.24 14.01 6.50
C PRO A 234 4.32 14.43 7.51
N ASP A 235 3.94 14.68 8.76
CA ASP A 235 4.84 15.02 9.87
C ASP A 235 5.62 13.80 10.40
N VAL A 236 5.15 12.58 10.14
CA VAL A 236 5.74 11.33 10.66
C VAL A 236 6.52 10.57 9.59
N VAL A 237 6.13 10.69 8.33
CA VAL A 237 6.73 9.95 7.20
C VAL A 237 8.24 10.26 7.01
N SER A 238 8.69 11.46 7.39
CA SER A 238 10.12 11.82 7.41
C SER A 238 10.93 10.98 8.40
N TYR A 239 10.36 10.71 9.58
CA TYR A 239 10.98 9.86 10.59
C TYR A 239 10.99 8.38 10.17
N LEU A 240 9.91 7.92 9.53
CA LEU A 240 9.80 6.55 9.01
C LEU A 240 10.95 6.22 8.04
N PHE A 241 11.31 7.17 7.20
CA PHE A 241 12.37 7.00 6.19
C PHE A 241 13.72 7.58 6.59
N ALA A 242 13.80 8.24 7.76
CA ALA A 242 14.97 8.97 8.21
C ALA A 242 15.50 9.95 7.14
N LEU A 243 14.57 10.69 6.53
CA LEU A 243 14.80 11.72 5.50
C LEU A 243 14.41 13.10 6.02
N ASP A 244 14.95 14.15 5.40
CA ASP A 244 14.53 15.53 5.65
C ASP A 244 13.11 15.76 5.10
N GLU A 245 12.28 16.53 5.80
CA GLU A 245 10.89 16.84 5.38
C GLU A 245 10.82 17.44 3.97
N ARG A 246 11.84 18.19 3.54
CA ARG A 246 11.89 18.79 2.19
C ARG A 246 11.94 17.76 1.07
N ARG A 247 12.33 16.52 1.38
CA ARG A 247 12.41 15.40 0.43
C ARG A 247 11.15 14.56 0.39
N ILE A 248 10.10 14.99 1.10
CA ILE A 248 8.81 14.32 1.11
C ILE A 248 7.76 15.34 0.70
N THR A 249 7.33 15.22 -0.55
CA THR A 249 6.31 16.12 -1.11
C THR A 249 4.96 15.40 -1.10
N PRO A 250 3.97 15.86 -0.30
CA PRO A 250 2.62 15.30 -0.37
C PRO A 250 2.02 15.58 -1.75
N VAL A 251 1.37 14.58 -2.33
CA VAL A 251 0.68 14.69 -3.62
C VAL A 251 -0.81 14.85 -3.36
N ASP A 252 -1.36 16.00 -3.78
CA ASP A 252 -2.79 16.26 -3.67
C ASP A 252 -3.56 15.53 -4.78
N VAL A 253 -3.88 14.26 -4.48
CA VAL A 253 -4.65 13.39 -5.38
C VAL A 253 -6.04 13.96 -5.63
N ALA A 254 -6.67 14.62 -4.65
CA ALA A 254 -8.01 15.19 -4.86
C ALA A 254 -7.97 16.30 -5.92
N SER A 255 -6.95 17.17 -5.91
CA SER A 255 -6.76 18.19 -6.94
C SER A 255 -6.42 17.59 -8.30
N LEU A 256 -5.54 16.58 -8.36
CA LEU A 256 -5.23 15.86 -9.61
C LEU A 256 -6.49 15.20 -10.19
N LEU A 257 -7.35 14.65 -9.33
CA LEU A 257 -8.59 14.03 -9.74
C LEU A 257 -9.68 15.08 -10.10
N ALA A 258 -9.64 16.29 -9.56
CA ALA A 258 -10.61 17.34 -9.85
C ALA A 258 -10.32 18.11 -11.16
N GLY A 259 -9.08 18.07 -11.66
CA GLY A 259 -8.56 18.93 -12.74
C GLY A 259 -9.25 18.88 -14.11
N ASP A 260 -10.22 17.99 -14.33
CA ASP A 260 -10.91 17.80 -15.63
C ASP A 260 -12.45 17.80 -15.54
N ALA A 261 -13.03 18.41 -14.50
CA ALA A 261 -14.48 18.60 -14.46
C ALA A 261 -14.91 19.71 -15.46
N PRO A 262 -15.79 19.45 -16.45
CA PRO A 262 -16.49 20.53 -17.14
C PRO A 262 -17.30 21.30 -16.10
N ALA A 263 -17.13 22.62 -16.06
CA ALA A 263 -17.76 23.51 -15.10
C ALA A 263 -19.27 23.24 -14.98
N GLN A 264 -19.70 22.62 -13.87
CA GLN A 264 -21.10 22.59 -13.48
C GLN A 264 -21.34 23.65 -12.39
N ALA A 265 -22.32 24.50 -12.69
CA ALA A 265 -22.87 25.52 -11.80
C ALA A 265 -23.43 24.91 -10.49
N PRO A 266 -23.59 25.71 -9.42
CA PRO A 266 -23.73 25.19 -8.07
C PRO A 266 -25.05 24.42 -7.87
N ALA A 267 -24.94 23.24 -7.26
CA ALA A 267 -26.06 22.43 -6.80
C ALA A 267 -26.83 23.10 -5.66
N ALA A 268 -28.16 23.04 -5.75
CA ALA A 268 -29.09 23.43 -4.70
C ALA A 268 -29.06 22.42 -3.54
N SER A 269 -29.20 22.94 -2.31
CA SER A 269 -29.17 22.22 -1.04
C SER A 269 -30.28 21.16 -0.90
N PRO A 270 -30.06 20.00 -0.24
CA PRO A 270 -31.13 19.10 0.15
C PRO A 270 -31.71 19.48 1.52
N GLY A 271 -33.03 19.58 1.58
CA GLY A 271 -33.80 19.82 2.79
C GLY A 271 -34.16 18.54 3.56
N ALA A 272 -34.07 18.67 4.88
CA ALA A 272 -34.96 18.14 5.92
C ALA A 272 -35.33 16.64 5.95
N ALA A 273 -34.84 15.98 6.99
CA ALA A 273 -35.30 14.69 7.52
C ALA A 273 -36.72 14.75 8.15
N PRO A 274 -37.45 13.63 8.27
CA PRO A 274 -38.56 13.47 9.19
C PRO A 274 -38.21 12.62 10.45
N PRO A 275 -38.97 12.74 11.56
CA PRO A 275 -38.60 12.27 12.91
C PRO A 275 -39.07 10.83 13.25
N PRO A 276 -38.62 10.25 14.39
CA PRO A 276 -38.93 8.86 14.76
C PRO A 276 -40.23 8.71 15.57
N SER A 277 -40.71 7.47 15.71
CA SER A 277 -41.82 7.08 16.60
C SER A 277 -41.46 5.83 17.41
N PRO A 278 -42.11 5.60 18.58
CA PRO A 278 -41.42 5.17 19.80
C PRO A 278 -41.62 3.70 20.20
N GLY A 279 -40.82 3.30 21.20
CA GLY A 279 -40.50 1.94 21.62
C GLY A 279 -41.61 1.02 22.13
N VAL A 280 -41.25 -0.26 22.20
CA VAL A 280 -41.84 -1.29 23.06
C VAL A 280 -40.70 -2.04 23.76
N GLN A 281 -40.81 -2.20 25.08
CA GLN A 281 -39.88 -2.91 25.96
C GLN A 281 -40.31 -4.37 26.21
N ALA A 282 -39.34 -5.14 26.74
CA ALA A 282 -39.41 -6.47 27.37
C ALA A 282 -39.16 -7.65 26.39
N ALA A 283 -38.42 -8.71 26.71
CA ALA A 283 -37.80 -9.19 27.95
C ALA A 283 -36.55 -10.04 27.62
N SER A 284 -35.80 -10.40 28.66
CA SER A 284 -34.65 -11.30 28.69
C SER A 284 -34.79 -12.60 27.89
N ASP A 285 -33.72 -12.99 27.18
CA ASP A 285 -33.26 -14.39 27.10
C ASP A 285 -31.81 -14.46 26.61
N ARG A 286 -31.13 -15.56 26.97
CA ARG A 286 -29.70 -15.83 26.81
C ARG A 286 -29.28 -16.12 25.35
N GLU A 287 -28.12 -15.58 24.96
CA GLU A 287 -27.13 -15.99 23.90
C GLU A 287 -27.60 -16.19 22.44
N PRO A 288 -26.78 -15.82 21.43
CA PRO A 288 -25.48 -16.46 21.16
C PRO A 288 -24.32 -15.51 20.82
N ALA A 289 -23.09 -16.02 20.91
CA ALA A 289 -21.87 -15.39 20.43
C ALA A 289 -21.91 -15.23 18.89
N ASP A 290 -21.83 -13.99 18.43
CA ASP A 290 -21.67 -13.62 17.02
C ASP A 290 -20.27 -14.06 16.53
N PRO A 291 -20.14 -14.79 15.41
CA PRO A 291 -18.83 -15.08 14.81
C PRO A 291 -18.28 -13.79 14.20
N GLY A 292 -17.61 -13.00 15.06
CA GLY A 292 -17.11 -11.66 14.73
C GLY A 292 -16.33 -11.56 13.42
N GLU A 293 -16.43 -10.39 12.80
CA GLU A 293 -15.69 -10.02 11.59
C GLU A 293 -14.18 -10.25 11.81
N ARG A 294 -13.52 -10.85 10.81
CA ARG A 294 -12.12 -11.28 10.91
C ARG A 294 -11.25 -10.42 10.00
N ALA A 295 -10.25 -9.78 10.59
CA ALA A 295 -9.19 -9.06 9.88
C ALA A 295 -7.86 -9.75 10.20
N GLY A 296 -7.48 -10.73 9.37
CA GLY A 296 -6.32 -11.58 9.58
C GLY A 296 -6.34 -12.33 10.93
N PRO A 297 -5.32 -12.16 11.80
CA PRO A 297 -5.26 -12.79 13.11
C PRO A 297 -6.19 -12.14 14.15
N PHE A 298 -6.86 -11.04 13.81
CA PHE A 298 -7.73 -10.31 14.74
C PHE A 298 -9.22 -10.62 14.51
N ARG A 299 -9.95 -10.72 15.62
CA ARG A 299 -11.42 -10.84 15.65
C ARG A 299 -12.03 -9.57 16.22
N LEU A 300 -13.01 -9.05 15.51
CA LEU A 300 -13.77 -7.87 15.87
C LEU A 300 -15.09 -8.30 16.53
N HIS A 301 -15.26 -7.99 17.81
CA HIS A 301 -16.52 -8.21 18.53
C HIS A 301 -17.22 -6.89 18.74
N HIS A 302 -18.34 -6.70 18.07
CA HIS A 302 -19.07 -5.44 18.08
C HIS A 302 -20.02 -5.36 19.28
N ALA A 303 -19.83 -4.35 20.13
CA ALA A 303 -20.79 -3.94 21.14
C ALA A 303 -21.48 -2.62 20.70
N PRO A 304 -22.61 -2.23 21.33
CA PRO A 304 -23.36 -1.02 20.96
C PRO A 304 -22.57 0.29 21.14
N ASP A 305 -21.60 0.31 22.05
CA ASP A 305 -20.83 1.48 22.48
C ASP A 305 -19.33 1.38 22.15
N HIS A 306 -18.83 0.19 21.82
CA HIS A 306 -17.42 -0.04 21.48
C HIS A 306 -17.22 -1.28 20.60
N THR A 307 -16.07 -1.41 19.95
CA THR A 307 -15.62 -2.64 19.31
C THR A 307 -14.47 -3.24 20.12
N ARG A 308 -14.57 -4.51 20.49
CA ARG A 308 -13.45 -5.24 21.10
C ARG A 308 -12.65 -5.91 20.00
N LEU A 309 -11.37 -5.56 19.90
CA LEU A 309 -10.42 -6.16 18.97
C LEU A 309 -9.59 -7.20 19.72
N ALA A 310 -9.88 -8.48 19.49
CA ALA A 310 -9.20 -9.59 20.16
C ALA A 310 -8.24 -10.30 19.20
N CYS A 311 -7.09 -10.74 19.71
CA CYS A 311 -6.27 -11.71 18.99
C CYS A 311 -6.96 -13.07 18.97
N ALA A 312 -6.86 -13.81 17.86
CA ALA A 312 -7.30 -15.19 17.82
C ALA A 312 -6.57 -16.04 18.90
N PRO A 313 -7.28 -16.96 19.59
CA PRO A 313 -6.75 -17.67 20.77
C PRO A 313 -5.58 -18.62 20.48
N ASP A 314 -5.29 -18.87 19.21
CA ASP A 314 -4.24 -19.73 18.67
C ASP A 314 -2.91 -19.01 18.40
N LEU A 315 -2.85 -17.67 18.53
CA LEU A 315 -1.63 -16.91 18.25
C LEU A 315 -0.57 -17.06 19.35
N ALA A 316 0.61 -17.55 18.97
CA ALA A 316 1.81 -17.48 19.81
C ALA A 316 2.40 -16.06 19.79
N GLY A 317 3.14 -15.67 20.83
CA GLY A 317 3.71 -14.31 20.96
C GLY A 317 4.53 -13.84 19.74
N ASP A 318 5.18 -14.76 19.03
CA ASP A 318 5.98 -14.48 17.82
C ASP A 318 5.14 -13.98 16.63
N GLU A 319 3.89 -14.43 16.47
CA GLU A 319 3.06 -14.07 15.30
C GLU A 319 2.55 -12.61 15.35
N LEU A 320 2.48 -12.00 16.54
CA LEU A 320 2.18 -10.57 16.70
C LEU A 320 3.33 -9.67 16.20
N THR A 321 4.56 -10.19 16.16
CA THR A 321 5.75 -9.44 15.74
C THR A 321 5.67 -9.06 14.25
N GLY A 322 4.97 -9.84 13.43
CA GLY A 322 4.76 -9.59 11.99
C GLY A 322 3.34 -9.16 11.60
N ALA A 323 2.42 -8.99 12.56
CA ALA A 323 1.01 -8.72 12.28
C ALA A 323 0.65 -7.23 12.16
N ALA A 324 1.62 -6.33 11.95
CA ALA A 324 1.41 -4.89 11.95
C ALA A 324 0.40 -4.43 10.88
N GLN A 325 0.50 -4.97 9.66
CA GLN A 325 -0.41 -4.67 8.56
C GLN A 325 -1.84 -5.14 8.86
N ALA A 326 -1.99 -6.35 9.40
CA ALA A 326 -3.30 -6.88 9.77
C ALA A 326 -3.91 -6.13 10.96
N LEU A 327 -3.09 -5.66 11.90
CA LEU A 327 -3.52 -4.83 13.02
C LEU A 327 -4.00 -3.46 12.53
N ALA A 328 -3.26 -2.83 11.62
CA ALA A 328 -3.66 -1.57 11.00
C ALA A 328 -4.98 -1.70 10.23
N GLN A 329 -5.14 -2.79 9.45
CA GLN A 329 -6.37 -3.07 8.73
C GLN A 329 -7.56 -3.27 9.68
N ALA A 330 -7.38 -4.03 10.77
CA ALA A 330 -8.46 -4.25 11.74
C ALA A 330 -8.87 -2.96 12.47
N LEU A 331 -7.90 -2.09 12.77
CA LEU A 331 -8.16 -0.77 13.36
C LEU A 331 -8.85 0.19 12.38
N ALA A 332 -8.54 0.11 11.09
CA ALA A 332 -9.23 0.86 10.05
C ALA A 332 -10.72 0.46 9.95
N VAL A 333 -11.02 -0.84 9.97
CA VAL A 333 -12.41 -1.34 10.02
C VAL A 333 -13.15 -0.79 11.25
N CYS A 334 -12.49 -0.73 12.41
CA CYS A 334 -13.08 -0.13 13.61
C CYS A 334 -13.33 1.38 13.46
N LEU A 335 -12.41 2.10 12.84
CA LEU A 335 -12.50 3.55 12.61
C LEU A 335 -13.69 3.94 11.74
N ASP A 336 -14.03 3.13 10.74
CA ASP A 336 -15.17 3.36 9.84
C ASP A 336 -16.51 3.21 10.56
N ARG A 337 -16.56 2.40 11.62
CA ARG A 337 -17.76 2.26 12.47
C ARG A 337 -17.97 3.45 13.40
N GLY A 338 -16.95 4.27 13.63
CA GLY A 338 -17.03 5.48 14.46
C GLY A 338 -17.35 5.20 15.93
N VAL A 339 -16.86 4.09 16.49
CA VAL A 339 -17.05 3.71 17.90
C VAL A 339 -15.70 3.52 18.60
N ASP A 340 -15.68 3.61 19.92
CA ASP A 340 -14.48 3.35 20.73
C ASP A 340 -13.96 1.92 20.52
N VAL A 341 -12.65 1.71 20.71
CA VAL A 341 -12.03 0.40 20.57
C VAL A 341 -11.36 -0.04 21.86
N ARG A 342 -11.60 -1.31 22.21
CA ARG A 342 -10.93 -2.01 23.31
C ARG A 342 -10.03 -3.12 22.77
N LEU A 343 -8.72 -2.93 22.90
CA LEU A 343 -7.70 -3.91 22.54
C LEU A 343 -7.65 -5.03 23.58
N ASP A 344 -7.90 -6.25 23.14
CA ASP A 344 -7.84 -7.46 23.94
C ASP A 344 -6.66 -8.31 23.48
N PHE A 345 -5.46 -7.82 23.78
CA PHE A 345 -4.23 -8.53 23.50
C PHE A 345 -3.90 -9.51 24.62
N PRO A 346 -3.32 -10.68 24.30
CA PRO A 346 -2.90 -11.62 25.33
C PRO A 346 -1.79 -11.01 26.20
N PRO A 347 -1.68 -11.39 27.49
CA PRO A 347 -0.67 -10.84 28.41
C PRO A 347 0.77 -10.96 27.91
N GLN A 348 1.06 -12.00 27.12
CA GLN A 348 2.34 -12.30 26.49
C GLN A 348 2.53 -11.66 25.10
N ALA A 349 1.63 -10.76 24.66
CA ALA A 349 1.77 -10.08 23.38
C ALA A 349 3.00 -9.17 23.37
N GLU A 350 3.89 -9.40 22.40
CA GLU A 350 5.05 -8.56 22.12
C GLU A 350 4.98 -8.08 20.66
N PRO A 351 4.17 -7.05 20.34
CA PRO A 351 4.19 -6.49 19.00
C PRO A 351 5.60 -5.98 18.68
N GLY A 352 6.04 -6.20 17.44
CA GLY A 352 7.28 -5.63 16.92
C GLY A 352 7.23 -4.10 16.87
N LEU A 353 8.33 -3.47 16.44
CA LEU A 353 8.37 -2.00 16.28
C LEU A 353 7.24 -1.51 15.37
N ASP A 354 6.97 -2.23 14.29
CA ASP A 354 5.94 -1.89 13.31
C ASP A 354 4.53 -1.96 13.91
N GLY A 355 4.29 -2.93 14.79
CA GLY A 355 3.02 -3.04 15.52
C GLY A 355 2.83 -1.89 16.52
N LEU A 356 3.89 -1.42 17.17
CA LEU A 356 3.83 -0.23 18.03
C LEU A 356 3.51 1.03 17.23
N LEU A 357 4.13 1.20 16.06
CA LEU A 357 3.88 2.34 15.18
C LEU A 357 2.43 2.33 14.64
N ALA A 358 1.91 1.16 14.28
CA ALA A 358 0.51 1.01 13.89
C ALA A 358 -0.46 1.44 15.01
N LEU A 359 -0.16 1.11 16.27
CA LEU A 359 -0.95 1.55 17.42
C LEU A 359 -0.86 3.06 17.67
N VAL A 360 0.32 3.67 17.49
CA VAL A 360 0.49 5.13 17.60
C VAL A 360 -0.37 5.84 16.56
N SER A 361 -0.27 5.40 15.29
CA SER A 361 -1.04 5.96 14.17
C SER A 361 -2.55 5.83 14.40
N ALA A 362 -3.00 4.64 14.82
CA ALA A 362 -4.40 4.43 15.15
C ALA A 362 -4.84 5.32 16.31
N ALA A 363 -4.09 5.37 17.40
CA ALA A 363 -4.45 6.17 18.58
C ALA A 363 -4.65 7.65 18.25
N ARG A 364 -3.79 8.25 17.41
CA ARG A 364 -3.94 9.62 16.91
C ARG A 364 -5.24 9.77 16.12
N THR A 365 -5.49 8.86 15.20
CA THR A 365 -6.68 8.89 14.33
C THR A 365 -7.99 8.73 15.14
N PHE A 366 -7.99 7.86 16.15
CA PHE A 366 -9.11 7.72 17.09
C PHE A 366 -9.31 9.02 17.88
N ALA A 367 -8.25 9.58 18.47
CA ALA A 367 -8.32 10.82 19.24
C ALA A 367 -8.84 12.01 18.41
N ALA A 368 -8.39 12.15 17.15
CA ALA A 368 -8.85 13.19 16.24
C ALA A 368 -10.36 13.12 15.93
N ARG A 369 -10.94 11.91 15.98
CA ARG A 369 -12.39 11.68 15.81
C ARG A 369 -13.17 11.73 17.13
N GLY A 370 -12.52 12.05 18.25
CA GLY A 370 -13.12 12.05 19.59
C GLY A 370 -13.44 10.65 20.10
N LEU A 371 -12.77 9.62 19.57
CA LEU A 371 -12.93 8.22 19.95
C LEU A 371 -11.75 7.76 20.80
N SER A 372 -11.99 6.77 21.65
CA SER A 372 -10.99 6.18 22.54
C SER A 372 -10.44 4.88 21.96
N LEU A 373 -9.10 4.72 22.02
CA LEU A 373 -8.41 3.46 21.81
C LEU A 373 -7.69 3.06 23.11
N ALA A 374 -8.11 1.98 23.74
CA ALA A 374 -7.57 1.55 25.04
C ALA A 374 -7.51 0.03 25.19
N HIS A 375 -6.71 -0.48 26.13
CA HIS A 375 -6.69 -1.91 26.44
C HIS A 375 -7.87 -2.34 27.33
N ALA A 376 -8.47 -3.49 27.02
CA ALA A 376 -9.61 -4.05 27.78
C ALA A 376 -9.22 -4.54 29.19
N ALA A 377 -8.04 -5.16 29.33
CA ALA A 377 -7.57 -5.81 30.56
C ALA A 377 -6.22 -5.26 31.07
N GLY A 378 -5.83 -4.07 30.62
CA GLY A 378 -4.53 -3.46 30.88
C GLY A 378 -3.49 -3.74 29.79
N VAL A 379 -2.38 -3.00 29.84
CA VAL A 379 -1.33 -3.06 28.81
C VAL A 379 -0.48 -4.33 28.98
N PRO A 380 -0.29 -5.14 27.93
CA PRO A 380 0.61 -6.29 27.97
C PRO A 380 2.05 -5.88 28.35
N ALA A 381 2.69 -6.67 29.22
CA ALA A 381 4.04 -6.36 29.72
C ALA A 381 5.09 -6.32 28.59
N GLY A 382 4.94 -7.20 27.59
CA GLY A 382 5.80 -7.25 26.42
C GLY A 382 5.70 -6.00 25.54
N LEU A 383 4.49 -5.53 25.28
CA LEU A 383 4.23 -4.27 24.57
C LEU A 383 4.88 -3.08 25.28
N SER A 384 4.68 -2.96 26.60
CA SER A 384 5.28 -1.89 27.39
C SER A 384 6.81 -1.94 27.37
N ALA A 385 7.39 -3.14 27.53
CA ALA A 385 8.84 -3.32 27.45
C ALA A 385 9.39 -2.96 26.07
N GLN A 386 8.71 -3.32 24.98
CA GLN A 386 9.11 -2.98 23.62
C GLN A 386 8.98 -1.48 23.35
N ALA A 387 7.92 -0.81 23.82
CA ALA A 387 7.76 0.63 23.69
C ALA A 387 8.93 1.39 24.35
N VAL A 388 9.33 0.96 25.56
CA VAL A 388 10.50 1.51 26.24
C VAL A 388 11.79 1.27 25.45
N ARG A 389 12.00 0.05 24.92
CA ARG A 389 13.17 -0.28 24.07
C ARG A 389 13.20 0.54 22.78
N ALA A 390 12.05 0.82 22.20
CA ALA A 390 11.88 1.66 21.00
C ALA A 390 12.03 3.16 21.28
N GLY A 391 12.24 3.56 22.53
CA GLY A 391 12.46 4.96 22.91
C GLY A 391 11.17 5.78 23.08
N PHE A 392 10.02 5.13 23.25
CA PHE A 392 8.77 5.83 23.53
C PHE A 392 8.85 6.40 24.94
N THR A 393 8.76 7.72 25.05
CA THR A 393 8.73 8.45 26.33
C THR A 393 7.37 9.12 26.51
N PRO A 394 6.94 9.42 27.75
CA PRO A 394 5.66 10.13 27.97
C PRO A 394 5.62 11.45 27.20
N ARG A 395 6.77 12.14 27.11
CA ARG A 395 6.92 13.36 26.32
C ARG A 395 6.75 13.11 24.82
N ALA A 396 7.41 12.11 24.25
CA ALA A 396 7.32 11.80 22.83
C ALA A 396 5.88 11.38 22.43
N LEU A 397 5.21 10.61 23.28
CA LEU A 397 3.80 10.21 23.06
C LEU A 397 2.85 11.39 23.18
N ALA A 398 3.05 12.28 24.16
CA ALA A 398 2.27 13.50 24.29
C ALA A 398 2.49 14.48 23.12
N GLU A 399 3.73 14.63 22.65
CA GLU A 399 4.06 15.41 21.44
C GLU A 399 3.42 14.81 20.19
N ALA A 400 3.30 13.47 20.13
CA ALA A 400 2.58 12.76 19.09
C ALA A 400 1.04 12.76 19.27
N GLY A 401 0.49 13.38 20.32
CA GLY A 401 -0.95 13.42 20.57
C GLY A 401 -1.57 12.08 20.98
N VAL A 402 -0.77 11.18 21.55
CA VAL A 402 -1.18 9.83 21.95
C VAL A 402 -1.17 9.67 23.47
N ASP A 403 -2.19 9.00 24.00
CA ASP A 403 -2.24 8.64 25.42
C ASP A 403 -1.18 7.59 25.75
N GLY A 404 -0.23 7.95 26.64
CA GLY A 404 0.80 7.05 27.14
C GLY A 404 0.26 5.80 27.84
N GLY A 405 -0.98 5.87 28.34
CA GLY A 405 -1.71 4.74 28.91
C GLY A 405 -1.93 3.58 27.93
N LEU A 406 -1.89 3.82 26.62
CA LEU A 406 -1.97 2.78 25.60
C LEU A 406 -0.71 1.90 25.57
N PHE A 407 0.46 2.47 25.88
CA PHE A 407 1.75 1.78 25.83
C PHE A 407 2.28 1.40 27.21
N GLY A 408 1.56 1.72 28.29
CA GLY A 408 2.04 1.54 29.66
C GLY A 408 3.24 2.43 29.97
N VAL A 409 3.36 3.55 29.24
CA VAL A 409 4.42 4.56 29.39
C VAL A 409 3.74 5.79 29.98
N ALA A 410 3.69 5.85 31.31
CA ALA A 410 3.08 6.94 32.07
C ALA A 410 4.11 7.98 32.52
#